data_AF-A0A3B6NLD3-F1
#
_entry.id   AF-A0A3B6NLD3-F1
#
_cell.length_a   1.000
_cell.length_b   1.000
_cell.length_c   1.000
_cell.angle_alpha   90.00
_cell.angle_beta   90.00
_cell.angle_gamma   90.00
#
_symmetry.space_group_name_H-M   'P 1'
#
loop_
_entity.id
_entity.type
_entity.pdbx_description
1 polymer ?
#
loop_
_entity_poly.entity_id
_entity_poly.type
_entity_poly.pdbx_seq_one_letter_code
_entity_poly.pdbx_strand_id
1 'polypeptide(L)'
;MGEFSTMITMFVTISVLVGHSLYWLLIDRSAEINTLDGILEFDLERQILAVIPVPVDIANNSLAQFQVMRAEGGGLGILSLSKFSAQLWKMETDSDGVASWMLQRTINLVKLLSTDSDIERGPPPMIRVC
;
A
#
# COMPACT_ATOMS: atom_id res chain seq x y z
N MET A 1 -10.68 -35.49 -18.23
CA MET A 1 -9.49 -34.90 -17.60
C MET A 1 -9.79 -33.41 -17.52
N GLY A 2 -10.35 -32.97 -16.39
CA GLY A 2 -10.86 -31.60 -16.24
C GLY A 2 -9.72 -30.63 -16.10
N GLU A 3 -9.76 -29.54 -16.87
CA GLU A 3 -8.83 -28.43 -16.77
C GLU A 3 -8.91 -27.86 -15.35
N PHE A 4 -7.79 -27.91 -14.62
CA PHE A 4 -7.64 -27.11 -13.42
C PHE A 4 -7.57 -25.65 -13.87
N SER A 5 -8.74 -25.03 -14.08
CA SER A 5 -8.84 -23.59 -14.17
C SER A 5 -8.33 -23.06 -12.84
N THR A 6 -7.08 -22.61 -12.81
CA THR A 6 -6.52 -21.84 -11.70
C THR A 6 -7.52 -20.74 -11.39
N MET A 7 -8.29 -20.91 -10.31
CA MET A 7 -9.32 -19.96 -9.92
C MET A 7 -8.59 -18.74 -9.38
N ILE A 8 -8.19 -17.84 -10.30
CA ILE A 8 -7.81 -16.47 -9.95
C ILE A 8 -9.04 -15.90 -9.25
N THR A 9 -9.04 -15.96 -7.92
CA THR A 9 -10.18 -15.56 -7.12
C THR A 9 -10.00 -14.08 -6.85
N MET A 10 -10.67 -13.26 -7.66
CA MET A 10 -10.60 -11.80 -7.54
C MET A 10 -11.39 -11.36 -6.30
N PHE A 11 -10.68 -10.94 -5.25
CA PHE A 11 -11.27 -10.24 -4.13
C PHE A 11 -11.14 -8.73 -4.35
N VAL A 12 -12.21 -7.99 -4.07
CA VAL A 12 -12.14 -6.54 -4.06
C VAL A 12 -11.43 -6.13 -2.77
N THR A 13 -10.15 -5.76 -2.89
CA THR A 13 -9.52 -4.92 -1.87
C THR A 13 -10.04 -3.50 -2.00
N ILE A 14 -9.79 -2.64 -1.00
CA ILE A 14 -10.03 -1.20 -1.18
C ILE A 14 -9.30 -0.76 -2.44
N SER A 15 -10.05 -0.19 -3.38
CA SER A 15 -9.53 0.34 -4.63
C SER A 15 -9.27 1.84 -4.52
N VAL A 16 -8.44 2.35 -5.41
CA VAL A 16 -8.21 3.79 -5.55
C VAL A 16 -8.45 4.22 -6.99
N LEU A 17 -9.11 5.37 -7.15
CA LEU A 17 -9.29 6.00 -8.46
C LEU A 17 -8.15 7.01 -8.67
N VAL A 18 -7.36 6.86 -9.74
CA VAL A 18 -6.33 7.82 -10.14
C VAL A 18 -6.53 8.14 -11.62
N GLY A 19 -6.71 9.43 -11.94
CA GLY A 19 -7.17 9.82 -13.27
C GLY A 19 -8.49 9.13 -13.62
N HIS A 20 -8.49 8.38 -14.71
CA HIS A 20 -9.64 7.62 -15.23
C HIS A 20 -9.57 6.12 -14.92
N SER A 21 -8.58 5.69 -14.14
CA SER A 21 -8.34 4.27 -13.88
C SER A 21 -8.60 3.90 -12.41
N LEU A 22 -9.24 2.76 -12.19
CA LEU A 22 -9.35 2.12 -10.89
C LEU A 22 -8.19 1.16 -10.66
N TYR A 23 -7.63 1.18 -9.45
CA TYR A 23 -6.50 0.34 -9.08
C TYR A 23 -6.78 -0.46 -7.82
N TRP A 24 -6.45 -1.75 -7.83
CA TRP A 24 -6.55 -2.63 -6.66
C TRP A 24 -5.52 -3.77 -6.73
N LEU A 25 -5.30 -4.47 -5.62
CA LEU A 25 -4.29 -5.54 -5.57
C LEU A 25 -4.77 -6.80 -6.30
N LEU A 26 -3.89 -7.41 -7.09
CA LEU A 26 -4.09 -8.73 -7.68
C LEU A 26 -3.50 -9.78 -6.75
N ILE A 27 -4.35 -10.71 -6.30
CA ILE A 27 -3.96 -11.74 -5.32
C ILE A 27 -4.25 -13.11 -5.92
N ASP A 28 -3.21 -13.94 -6.12
CA ASP A 28 -3.37 -15.37 -6.34
C ASP A 28 -3.33 -16.14 -5.01
N ARG A 29 -4.36 -16.95 -4.80
CA ARG A 29 -4.51 -17.84 -3.64
C ARG A 29 -4.11 -19.29 -3.95
N SER A 30 -3.72 -19.58 -5.20
CA SER A 30 -3.27 -20.90 -5.64
C SER A 30 -1.83 -21.20 -5.21
N ALA A 31 -1.03 -20.16 -4.97
CA ALA A 31 0.28 -20.28 -4.38
C ALA A 31 0.19 -20.57 -2.86
N GLU A 32 1.00 -21.51 -2.38
CA GLU A 32 1.09 -21.87 -0.95
C GLU A 32 1.47 -20.68 -0.04
N ILE A 33 1.98 -19.60 -0.66
CA ILE A 33 2.24 -18.30 -0.08
C ILE A 33 1.30 -17.33 -0.79
N ASN A 34 0.53 -16.55 -0.02
CA ASN A 34 -0.26 -15.42 -0.54
C ASN A 34 0.70 -14.38 -1.16
N THR A 35 1.05 -14.52 -2.44
CA THR A 35 1.94 -13.62 -3.17
C THR A 35 1.16 -12.48 -3.81
N LEU A 36 1.78 -11.30 -3.88
CA LEU A 36 1.24 -10.17 -4.60
C LEU A 36 1.72 -10.25 -6.05
N ASP A 37 0.83 -10.61 -6.97
CA ASP A 37 1.23 -10.78 -8.37
C ASP A 37 1.26 -9.44 -9.13
N GLY A 38 0.61 -8.42 -8.58
CA GLY A 38 0.64 -7.08 -9.12
C GLY A 38 -0.51 -6.20 -8.63
N ILE A 39 -0.71 -5.10 -9.34
CA ILE A 39 -1.85 -4.21 -9.21
C ILE A 39 -2.66 -4.31 -10.50
N LEU A 40 -3.97 -4.52 -10.39
CA LEU A 40 -4.86 -4.39 -11.51
C LEU A 40 -5.14 -2.91 -11.77
N GLU A 41 -5.02 -2.51 -13.02
CA GLU A 41 -5.49 -1.24 -13.54
C GLU A 41 -6.71 -1.50 -14.42
N PHE A 42 -7.84 -0.86 -14.12
CA PHE A 42 -8.99 -0.84 -15.00
C PHE A 42 -9.27 0.60 -15.46
N ASP A 43 -8.99 0.85 -16.73
CA ASP A 43 -9.29 2.12 -17.40
C ASP A 43 -10.80 2.21 -17.66
N LEU A 44 -11.47 3.17 -17.02
CA LEU A 44 -12.92 3.36 -17.12
C LEU A 44 -13.35 3.89 -18.50
N GLU A 45 -12.50 4.62 -19.21
CA GLU A 45 -12.84 5.17 -20.53
C GLU A 45 -12.65 4.12 -21.62
N ARG A 46 -11.51 3.42 -21.59
CA ARG A 46 -11.13 2.44 -22.60
C ARG A 46 -11.70 1.06 -22.33
N GLN A 47 -12.16 0.80 -21.11
CA GLN A 47 -12.63 -0.50 -20.65
C GLN A 47 -11.55 -1.59 -20.82
N ILE A 48 -10.30 -1.24 -20.50
CA ILE A 48 -9.14 -2.13 -20.61
C ILE A 48 -8.65 -2.48 -19.21
N LEU A 49 -8.34 -3.77 -19.00
CA LEU A 49 -7.74 -4.29 -17.78
C LEU A 49 -6.25 -4.60 -18.05
N ALA A 50 -5.37 -4.06 -17.22
CA ALA A 50 -3.94 -4.32 -17.27
C ALA A 50 -3.41 -4.73 -15.89
N VAL A 51 -2.24 -5.37 -15.86
CA VAL A 51 -1.53 -5.72 -14.62
C VAL A 51 -0.24 -4.90 -14.57
N ILE A 52 -0.08 -4.15 -13.49
CA ILE A 52 1.12 -3.37 -13.19
C ILE A 52 1.95 -4.16 -12.16
N PRO A 53 3.25 -4.39 -12.42
CA PRO A 53 4.12 -5.05 -11.46
C PRO A 53 4.31 -4.16 -10.23
N VAL A 54 4.42 -4.78 -9.05
CA VAL A 54 4.74 -4.10 -7.80
C VAL A 54 6.25 -3.95 -7.62
N PRO A 55 6.73 -3.06 -6.73
CA PRO A 55 8.16 -2.93 -6.46
C PRO A 55 8.76 -4.27 -6.00
N VAL A 56 9.92 -4.65 -6.55
CA VAL A 56 10.60 -5.93 -6.24
C VAL A 56 10.92 -6.05 -4.74
N ASP A 57 11.28 -4.92 -4.11
CA ASP A 57 11.58 -4.84 -2.67
C ASP A 57 10.37 -5.18 -1.78
N ILE A 58 9.17 -5.15 -2.36
CA ILE A 58 7.91 -5.31 -1.67
C ILE A 58 7.31 -6.70 -1.91
N ALA A 59 7.64 -7.35 -3.02
CA ALA A 59 7.02 -8.60 -3.50
C ALA A 59 7.06 -9.77 -2.50
N ASN A 60 8.00 -9.75 -1.54
CA ASN A 60 8.18 -10.82 -0.55
C ASN A 60 7.46 -10.57 0.80
N ASN A 61 6.79 -9.43 1.01
CA ASN A 61 6.06 -9.22 2.27
C ASN A 61 4.61 -9.72 2.19
N SER A 62 3.97 -9.88 3.36
CA SER A 62 2.59 -10.36 3.45
C SER A 62 1.63 -9.38 2.78
N LEU A 63 0.63 -9.89 2.05
CA LEU A 63 -0.44 -9.09 1.44
C LEU A 63 -1.12 -8.11 2.39
N ALA A 64 -1.22 -8.48 3.67
CA ALA A 64 -1.83 -7.64 4.71
C ALA A 64 -1.01 -6.37 5.02
N GLN A 65 0.16 -6.21 4.40
CA GLN A 65 1.07 -5.08 4.63
C GLN A 65 1.06 -4.09 3.48
N PHE A 66 0.17 -4.23 2.49
CA PHE A 66 0.10 -3.33 1.34
C PHE A 66 -1.26 -2.71 1.16
N GLN A 67 -1.25 -1.47 0.68
CA GLN A 67 -2.45 -0.79 0.23
C GLN A 67 -2.13 0.11 -0.95
N VAL A 68 -2.94 0.03 -2.01
CA VAL A 68 -2.89 1.01 -3.10
C VAL A 68 -3.51 2.31 -2.60
N MET A 69 -2.87 3.43 -2.93
CA MET A 69 -3.28 4.76 -2.48
C MET A 69 -3.02 5.82 -3.55
N ARG A 70 -3.55 7.02 -3.34
CA ARG A 70 -3.09 8.21 -4.07
C ARG A 70 -1.78 8.68 -3.44
N ALA A 71 -0.74 8.77 -4.25
CA ALA A 71 0.53 9.37 -3.84
C ALA A 71 0.37 10.90 -3.67
N GLU A 72 1.32 11.51 -2.95
CA GLU A 72 1.47 12.97 -2.94
C GLU A 72 1.61 13.47 -4.39
N GLY A 73 0.87 14.54 -4.74
CA GLY A 73 0.77 15.03 -6.12
C GLY A 73 -0.29 14.31 -6.99
N GLY A 74 -1.04 13.36 -6.43
CA GLY A 74 -2.25 12.80 -7.03
C GLY A 74 -2.05 11.60 -7.96
N GLY A 75 -0.81 11.13 -8.14
CA GLY A 75 -0.47 9.93 -8.91
C GLY A 75 -0.76 8.62 -8.17
N LEU A 76 -0.46 7.50 -8.83
CA LEU A 76 -0.59 6.17 -8.24
C LEU A 76 0.50 5.93 -7.19
N GLY A 77 0.12 5.37 -6.04
CA GLY A 77 1.02 5.09 -4.93
C GLY A 77 0.74 3.76 -4.24
N ILE A 78 1.74 3.28 -3.50
CA ILE A 78 1.64 2.11 -2.62
C ILE A 78 2.12 2.51 -1.22
N LEU A 79 1.31 2.17 -0.22
CA LEU A 79 1.75 2.08 1.17
C LEU A 79 2.22 0.65 1.43
N SER A 80 3.45 0.48 1.89
CA SER A 80 3.97 -0.79 2.36
C SER A 80 4.39 -0.70 3.83
N LEU A 81 3.93 -1.65 4.64
CA LEU A 81 4.31 -1.78 6.03
C LEU A 81 5.38 -2.85 6.18
N SER A 82 6.46 -2.53 6.87
CA SER A 82 7.48 -3.51 7.24
C SER A 82 7.90 -3.32 8.68
N LYS A 83 7.62 -4.31 9.52
CA LYS A 83 7.85 -4.31 10.97
C LYS A 83 7.25 -3.06 11.64
N PHE A 84 8.07 -2.03 11.84
CA PHE A 84 7.73 -0.78 12.50
C PHE A 84 7.93 0.44 11.59
N SER A 85 7.94 0.22 10.29
CA SER A 85 8.12 1.26 9.29
C SER A 85 7.01 1.21 8.24
N ALA A 86 6.63 2.39 7.76
CA ALA A 86 5.76 2.57 6.62
C ALA A 86 6.57 3.20 5.48
N GLN A 87 6.54 2.58 4.31
CA GLN A 87 7.17 3.06 3.10
C GLN A 87 6.09 3.56 2.14
N LEU A 88 6.29 4.76 1.61
CA LEU A 88 5.43 5.39 0.62
C LEU A 88 6.13 5.35 -0.73
N TRP A 89 5.54 4.63 -1.67
CA TRP A 89 6.02 4.48 -3.02
C TRP A 89 5.10 5.22 -3.98
N LYS A 90 5.67 5.78 -5.04
CA LYS A 90 4.96 6.50 -6.08
C LYS A 90 5.39 5.96 -7.44
N MET A 91 4.41 5.77 -8.33
CA MET A 91 4.70 5.50 -9.73
C MET A 91 5.12 6.80 -10.38
N GLU A 92 6.31 6.81 -10.97
CA GLU A 92 6.82 7.95 -11.73
C GLU A 92 7.20 7.49 -13.15
N THR A 93 7.03 8.40 -14.09
CA THR A 93 7.38 8.19 -15.49
C THR A 93 8.60 9.05 -15.80
N ASP A 94 9.66 8.43 -16.31
CA ASP A 94 10.86 9.15 -16.71
C ASP A 94 10.70 9.90 -18.04
N SER A 95 11.77 10.56 -18.50
CA SER A 95 11.77 11.31 -19.77
C SER A 95 11.52 10.44 -20.99
N ASP A 96 11.77 9.14 -20.88
CA ASP A 96 11.61 8.17 -21.96
C ASP A 96 10.22 7.53 -21.95
N GLY A 97 9.35 7.94 -21.01
CA GLY A 97 8.00 7.41 -20.88
C GLY A 97 7.92 6.10 -20.12
N VAL A 98 9.01 5.66 -19.48
CA VAL A 98 9.04 4.40 -18.73
C VAL A 98 8.54 4.63 -17.32
N ALA A 99 7.49 3.90 -16.94
CA ALA A 99 6.93 3.94 -15.59
C ALA A 99 7.72 3.04 -14.65
N SER A 100 8.12 3.58 -13.50
CA SER A 100 8.83 2.85 -12.45
C SER A 100 8.39 3.30 -11.06
N TRP A 101 8.55 2.41 -10.08
CA TRP A 101 8.23 2.72 -8.70
C TRP A 101 9.40 3.37 -7.98
N MET A 102 9.15 4.53 -7.40
CA MET A 102 10.14 5.30 -6.64
C MET A 102 9.73 5.39 -5.18
N LEU A 103 10.64 4.98 -4.28
CA LEU A 103 10.45 5.17 -2.84
C LEU A 103 10.57 6.66 -2.50
N GLN A 104 9.46 7.23 -2.04
CA GLN A 104 9.38 8.66 -1.72
C GLN A 104 9.71 8.93 -0.25
N ARG A 105 9.23 8.07 0.66
CA ARG A 105 9.40 8.28 2.10
C ARG A 105 9.40 6.97 2.85
N THR A 106 10.23 6.90 3.88
CA THR A 106 10.19 5.87 4.92
C THR A 106 9.89 6.53 6.27
N ILE A 107 8.81 6.09 6.91
CA ILE A 107 8.33 6.62 8.19
C ILE A 107 8.58 5.56 9.26
N ASN A 108 9.27 5.93 10.33
CA ASN A 108 9.44 5.06 11.50
C ASN A 108 8.23 5.24 12.43
N LEU A 109 7.38 4.22 12.50
CA LEU A 109 6.14 4.25 13.28
C LEU A 109 6.40 4.21 14.79
N VAL A 110 7.47 3.55 15.24
CA VAL A 110 7.82 3.50 16.68
C VAL A 110 8.13 4.90 17.21
N LYS A 111 8.92 5.69 16.48
CA LYS A 111 9.24 7.08 16.89
C LYS A 111 7.98 7.94 17.03
N LEU A 112 7.01 7.76 16.13
CA LEU A 112 5.74 8.49 16.20
C LEU A 112 4.90 8.07 17.41
N LEU A 113 4.87 6.77 17.73
CA LEU A 113 4.14 6.25 18.88
C LEU A 113 4.80 6.61 20.23
N SER A 114 6.13 6.78 20.27
CA SER A 114 6.86 7.12 21.50
C SER A 114 6.76 8.59 21.93
N THR A 115 6.11 9.46 21.17
CA THR A 115 6.13 10.91 21.44
C THR A 115 5.10 11.37 22.50
N ASP A 116 4.31 10.45 23.06
CA ASP A 116 3.23 10.78 24.02
C ASP A 116 3.53 10.37 25.49
N SER A 117 4.71 9.80 25.79
CA SER A 117 5.03 9.38 27.17
C SER A 117 5.73 10.44 28.02
N ASP A 118 6.16 11.57 27.43
CA ASP A 118 6.92 12.62 28.12
C ASP A 118 6.09 13.89 28.41
N ILE A 119 4.76 13.84 28.27
CA ILE A 119 3.90 14.86 28.90
C ILE A 119 3.91 14.56 30.41
N GLU A 120 4.73 15.36 31.10
CA GLU A 120 5.00 15.27 32.52
C GLU A 120 3.79 14.91 33.37
N ARG A 121 3.90 13.80 34.11
CA ARG A 121 3.16 13.61 35.36
C ARG A 121 3.69 14.61 36.39
N GLY A 122 3.30 15.87 36.27
CA GLY A 122 3.34 16.78 37.41
C GLY A 122 2.49 16.20 38.54
N PRO A 123 2.87 16.37 39.83
CA PRO A 123 2.07 15.87 40.93
C PRO A 123 0.65 16.49 40.87
N PRO A 124 -0.41 15.72 41.18
CA PRO A 124 -1.77 16.22 41.13
C PRO A 124 -1.90 17.48 42.02
N PRO A 125 -2.67 18.51 41.60
CA PRO A 125 -2.83 19.72 42.37
C PRO A 125 -3.41 19.39 43.75
N MET A 126 -2.67 19.72 44.82
CA MET A 126 -3.19 19.66 46.19
C MET A 126 -4.26 20.74 46.36
N ILE A 127 -5.52 20.31 46.40
CA ILE A 127 -6.62 21.17 46.84
C ILE A 127 -6.54 21.26 48.37
N ARG A 128 -6.11 22.40 48.91
CA ARG A 128 -6.36 22.73 50.33
C ARG A 128 -7.78 23.27 50.44
N VAL A 129 -8.64 22.51 51.11
CA VAL A 129 -9.93 23.01 51.60
C VAL A 129 -9.62 23.76 52.91
N CYS A 130 -9.88 25.07 52.91
CA CYS A 130 -10.03 25.85 54.14
C CYS A 130 -11.48 25.72 54.63
#